data_AF-A0A7W9GGQ7-F1
#
_entry.id   AF-A0A7W9GGQ7-F1
#
_cell.length_a   1.000
_cell.length_b   1.000
_cell.length_c   1.000
_cell.angle_alpha   90.00
_cell.angle_beta   90.00
_cell.angle_gamma   90.00
#
_symmetry.space_group_name_H-M   'P 1'
#
loop_
_entity.id
_entity.type
_entity.pdbx_description
1 polymer ?
#
loop_
_entity_poly.entity_id
_entity_poly.type
_entity_poly.pdbx_seq_one_letter_code
_entity_poly.pdbx_strand_id
1 'polypeptide(L)'
;MTGFWTRMAGRGPAEVVIAGVPVGPGSRVRLRPRAQADVFDLVLDGRVAVVESVEQDDEGAFHLAVTLDDDPGRDLGEARLPGHRFFYSCEEIEPLGEQDGRPAPARVLVAGIGNVFLGDDGFGVEVARHLAGQAGVPGMEVVDFGIRGMDLAYALQRDYAGVVFVDAAPRGLAPGTLTVLDPELPDGAEAQASVETHGMDPVRVLRLARQLGRLPARVRIVCCEPASVEEEPFELSAPVRAMVGEAAGLVKSLVMEMIAESATPDARDPAPTVR
;
A
#
# COMPACT_ATOMS: atom_id res chain seq x y z
N MET A 1 -42.24 6.44 -15.83
CA MET A 1 -41.38 5.28 -16.15
C MET A 1 -40.20 5.30 -15.20
N THR A 2 -40.50 5.08 -13.92
CA THR A 2 -39.59 5.29 -12.80
C THR A 2 -39.67 4.01 -11.98
N GLY A 3 -38.57 3.29 -11.84
CA GLY A 3 -38.49 2.13 -10.93
C GLY A 3 -38.30 0.79 -11.61
N PHE A 4 -37.06 0.50 -12.00
CA PHE A 4 -36.55 -0.88 -12.02
C PHE A 4 -35.21 -0.92 -11.28
N TRP A 5 -34.29 -0.01 -11.60
CA TRP A 5 -32.95 0.07 -10.99
C TRP A 5 -32.91 0.54 -9.52
N THR A 6 -33.91 1.28 -9.04
CA THR A 6 -33.93 1.81 -7.65
C THR A 6 -34.48 0.81 -6.63
N ARG A 7 -34.96 -0.37 -7.05
CA ARG A 7 -35.66 -1.33 -6.18
C ARG A 7 -34.84 -2.53 -5.71
N MET A 8 -33.61 -2.73 -6.21
CA MET A 8 -32.83 -3.95 -5.98
C MET A 8 -31.82 -3.90 -4.82
N ALA A 9 -31.69 -2.81 -4.07
CA ALA A 9 -30.64 -2.68 -3.05
C ALA A 9 -31.20 -2.67 -1.63
N GLY A 10 -31.78 -3.78 -1.21
CA GLY A 10 -31.81 -4.10 0.22
C GLY A 10 -30.38 -4.39 0.65
N ARG A 11 -29.76 -3.50 1.43
CA ARG A 11 -28.43 -3.76 2.01
C ARG A 11 -28.58 -5.05 2.84
N GLY A 12 -27.95 -6.13 2.38
CA GLY A 12 -27.98 -7.40 3.08
C GLY A 12 -27.32 -7.31 4.45
N PRO A 13 -27.30 -8.41 5.23
CA PRO A 13 -26.54 -8.45 6.48
C PRO A 13 -25.07 -8.10 6.23
N ALA A 14 -24.36 -7.64 7.26
CA ALA A 14 -22.94 -7.33 7.13
C ALA A 14 -22.11 -8.53 6.66
N GLU A 15 -22.55 -9.74 7.01
CA GLU A 15 -21.87 -11.01 6.72
C GLU A 15 -22.88 -12.13 6.45
N VAL A 16 -22.46 -13.14 5.69
CA VAL A 16 -23.15 -14.41 5.46
C VAL A 16 -22.23 -15.57 5.77
N VAL A 17 -22.77 -16.68 6.27
CA VAL A 17 -21.97 -17.87 6.54
C VAL A 17 -21.99 -18.79 5.32
N ILE A 18 -20.84 -18.98 4.69
CA ILE A 18 -20.66 -19.86 3.52
C ILE A 18 -19.73 -20.99 3.94
N ALA A 19 -20.13 -22.24 3.73
CA ALA A 19 -19.35 -23.43 4.13
C ALA A 19 -18.84 -23.40 5.60
N GLY A 20 -19.58 -22.75 6.51
CA GLY A 20 -19.20 -22.59 7.92
C GLY A 20 -18.25 -21.41 8.23
N VAL A 21 -17.87 -20.61 7.22
CA VAL A 21 -16.99 -19.45 7.34
C VAL A 21 -17.83 -18.17 7.22
N PRO A 22 -17.73 -17.19 8.15
CA PRO A 22 -18.34 -15.88 7.97
C PRO A 22 -17.65 -15.14 6.82
N VAL A 23 -18.43 -14.62 5.88
CA VAL A 23 -17.98 -13.92 4.68
C VAL A 23 -18.71 -12.58 4.60
N GLY A 24 -17.95 -11.49 4.55
CA GLY A 24 -18.45 -10.13 4.43
C GLY A 24 -17.45 -9.22 3.70
N PRO A 25 -17.70 -7.89 3.65
CA PRO A 25 -16.79 -6.94 3.01
C PRO A 25 -15.33 -7.13 3.43
N GLY A 26 -14.42 -7.21 2.46
CA GLY A 26 -12.99 -7.48 2.65
C GLY A 26 -12.59 -8.96 2.65
N SER A 27 -13.56 -9.89 2.75
CA SER A 27 -13.28 -11.32 2.69
C SER A 27 -12.74 -11.73 1.32
N ARG A 28 -11.71 -12.58 1.29
CA ARG A 28 -11.19 -13.18 0.05
C ARG A 28 -11.90 -14.49 -0.24
N VAL A 29 -12.36 -14.63 -1.47
CA VAL A 29 -13.14 -15.77 -1.92
C VAL A 29 -12.61 -16.28 -3.25
N ARG A 30 -12.78 -17.56 -3.51
CA ARG A 30 -12.54 -18.15 -4.83
C ARG A 30 -13.86 -18.32 -5.54
N LEU A 31 -13.90 -17.84 -6.78
CA LEU A 31 -15.07 -17.92 -7.64
C LEU A 31 -15.19 -19.34 -8.21
N ARG A 32 -16.39 -19.89 -8.13
CA ARG A 32 -16.80 -21.19 -8.69
C ARG A 32 -18.14 -21.02 -9.44
N PRO A 33 -18.16 -20.29 -10.56
CA PRO A 33 -19.40 -20.09 -11.33
C PRO A 33 -20.01 -21.45 -11.69
N ARG A 34 -21.29 -21.66 -11.34
CA ARG A 34 -21.97 -22.95 -11.58
C ARG A 34 -22.81 -22.93 -12.86
N ALA A 35 -23.27 -21.74 -13.26
CA ALA A 35 -23.91 -21.55 -14.55
C ALA A 35 -22.84 -21.40 -15.64
N GLN A 36 -22.71 -22.38 -16.52
CA GLN A 36 -21.90 -22.25 -17.76
C GLN A 36 -22.62 -21.34 -18.79
N ALA A 37 -23.02 -20.13 -18.39
CA ALA A 37 -23.83 -19.27 -19.25
C ALA A 37 -22.98 -18.44 -20.21
N ASP A 38 -21.83 -17.89 -19.76
CA ASP A 38 -21.08 -16.90 -20.55
C ASP A 38 -19.58 -17.22 -20.66
N VAL A 39 -18.93 -16.73 -21.74
CA VAL A 39 -17.47 -16.88 -21.97
C VAL A 39 -16.64 -16.33 -20.81
N PHE A 40 -17.18 -15.37 -20.06
CA PHE A 40 -16.54 -14.79 -18.89
C PHE A 40 -16.47 -15.76 -17.70
N ASP A 41 -17.45 -16.64 -17.50
CA ASP A 41 -17.45 -17.59 -16.37
C ASP A 41 -16.29 -18.59 -16.45
N LEU A 42 -15.93 -19.00 -17.68
CA LEU A 42 -14.77 -19.86 -17.92
C LEU A 42 -13.44 -19.18 -17.55
N VAL A 43 -13.37 -17.85 -17.69
CA VAL A 43 -12.17 -17.05 -17.36
C VAL A 43 -12.11 -16.74 -15.86
N LEU A 44 -13.26 -16.73 -15.18
CA LEU A 44 -13.39 -16.35 -13.78
C LEU A 44 -13.38 -17.55 -12.83
N ASP A 45 -13.64 -18.77 -13.30
CA ASP A 45 -13.52 -19.98 -12.46
C ASP A 45 -12.11 -20.12 -11.84
N GLY A 46 -12.08 -20.35 -10.54
CA GLY A 46 -10.87 -20.48 -9.75
C GLY A 46 -10.15 -19.17 -9.41
N ARG A 47 -10.60 -18.03 -9.95
CA ARG A 47 -10.02 -16.71 -9.64
C ARG A 47 -10.32 -16.29 -8.21
N VAL A 48 -9.42 -15.52 -7.63
CA VAL A 48 -9.58 -14.91 -6.31
C VAL A 48 -10.22 -13.54 -6.45
N ALA A 49 -11.21 -13.27 -5.60
CA ALA A 49 -11.93 -12.01 -5.55
C ALA A 49 -12.06 -11.53 -4.11
N VAL A 50 -12.28 -10.23 -3.93
CA VAL A 50 -12.55 -9.59 -2.65
C VAL A 50 -14.03 -9.22 -2.60
N VAL A 51 -14.69 -9.54 -1.50
CA VAL A 51 -16.09 -9.18 -1.27
C VAL A 51 -16.21 -7.69 -0.97
N GLU A 52 -17.06 -6.98 -1.70
CA GLU A 52 -17.39 -5.58 -1.48
C GLU A 52 -18.63 -5.44 -0.59
N SER A 53 -19.65 -6.26 -0.84
CA SER A 53 -20.91 -6.23 -0.10
C SER A 53 -21.71 -7.52 -0.23
N VAL A 54 -22.52 -7.78 0.79
CA VAL A 54 -23.60 -8.76 0.73
C VAL A 54 -24.89 -8.03 0.33
N GLU A 55 -25.54 -8.51 -0.72
CA GLU A 55 -26.82 -8.01 -1.20
C GLU A 55 -27.90 -9.07 -1.00
N GLN A 56 -29.12 -8.62 -0.72
CA GLN A 56 -30.29 -9.49 -0.60
C GLN A 56 -31.30 -9.11 -1.69
N ASP A 57 -31.75 -10.11 -2.45
CA ASP A 57 -32.79 -9.90 -3.45
C ASP A 57 -34.20 -9.90 -2.82
N ASP A 58 -35.21 -9.60 -3.65
CA ASP A 58 -36.61 -9.53 -3.23
C ASP A 58 -37.19 -10.91 -2.82
N GLU A 59 -36.52 -12.00 -3.19
CA GLU A 59 -36.88 -13.39 -2.82
C GLU A 59 -36.17 -13.84 -1.53
N GLY A 60 -35.30 -12.98 -0.97
CA GLY A 60 -34.56 -13.20 0.25
C GLY A 60 -33.22 -13.93 0.07
N ALA A 61 -32.78 -14.19 -1.17
CA ALA A 61 -31.53 -14.84 -1.48
C ALA A 61 -30.34 -13.86 -1.39
N PHE A 62 -29.21 -14.35 -0.88
CA PHE A 62 -28.00 -13.55 -0.68
C PHE A 62 -27.00 -13.71 -1.83
N HIS A 63 -26.53 -12.56 -2.32
CA HIS A 63 -25.52 -12.46 -3.37
C HIS A 63 -24.31 -11.67 -2.86
N LEU A 64 -23.12 -12.10 -3.25
CA LEU A 64 -21.87 -11.41 -2.97
C LEU A 64 -21.48 -10.58 -4.17
N ALA A 65 -21.35 -9.27 -3.97
CA ALA A 65 -20.70 -8.39 -4.92
C ALA A 65 -19.20 -8.44 -4.70
N VAL A 66 -18.43 -8.76 -5.73
CA VAL A 66 -16.98 -9.00 -5.63
C VAL A 66 -16.20 -8.26 -6.72
N THR A 67 -14.95 -7.95 -6.42
CA THR A 67 -13.94 -7.42 -7.35
C THR A 67 -12.78 -8.42 -7.45
N LEU A 68 -12.19 -8.61 -8.64
CA LEU A 68 -11.08 -9.55 -8.79
C LEU A 68 -9.82 -9.00 -8.12
N ASP A 69 -9.07 -9.87 -7.45
CA ASP A 69 -7.88 -9.48 -6.67
C ASP A 69 -6.76 -8.90 -7.56
N ASP A 70 -6.66 -9.39 -8.81
CA ASP A 70 -5.69 -8.92 -9.81
C ASP A 70 -6.27 -7.86 -10.79
N ASP A 71 -7.45 -7.27 -10.53
CA ASP A 71 -8.01 -6.26 -11.45
C ASP A 71 -7.18 -4.96 -11.37
N PRO A 72 -6.47 -4.53 -12.44
CA PRO A 72 -5.74 -3.25 -12.46
C PRO A 72 -6.65 -2.03 -12.27
N GLY A 73 -7.98 -2.20 -12.37
CA GLY A 73 -9.00 -1.20 -12.08
C GLY A 73 -9.53 -1.19 -10.63
N ARG A 74 -8.93 -1.94 -9.69
CA ARG A 74 -9.39 -2.01 -8.29
C ARG A 74 -9.51 -0.62 -7.64
N ASP A 75 -8.57 0.28 -7.93
CA ASP A 75 -8.56 1.67 -7.44
C ASP A 75 -9.70 2.53 -8.06
N LEU A 76 -10.32 2.07 -9.14
CA LEU A 76 -11.50 2.70 -9.77
C LEU A 76 -12.83 2.14 -9.19
N GLY A 77 -12.77 1.09 -8.37
CA GLY A 77 -13.93 0.48 -7.72
C GLY A 77 -14.61 1.37 -6.67
N GLU A 78 -13.84 2.24 -5.99
CA GLU A 78 -14.38 3.25 -5.07
C GLU A 78 -15.29 4.26 -5.78
N ALA A 79 -15.06 4.50 -7.08
CA ALA A 79 -15.81 5.45 -7.89
C ALA A 79 -17.16 4.92 -8.42
N ARG A 80 -17.56 3.68 -8.08
CA ARG A 80 -18.85 3.06 -8.49
C ARG A 80 -19.09 3.07 -10.01
N LEU A 81 -18.04 3.03 -10.83
CA LEU A 81 -18.18 2.97 -12.28
C LEU A 81 -18.68 1.57 -12.71
N PRO A 82 -19.70 1.47 -13.57
CA PRO A 82 -20.31 0.19 -13.96
C PRO A 82 -19.36 -0.64 -14.84
N GLY A 83 -19.01 -1.86 -14.39
CA GLY A 83 -18.23 -2.84 -15.18
C GLY A 83 -17.28 -3.75 -14.41
N HIS A 84 -16.96 -3.46 -13.14
CA HIS A 84 -15.92 -4.17 -12.36
C HIS A 84 -16.44 -4.97 -11.16
N ARG A 85 -17.76 -4.96 -10.94
CA ARG A 85 -18.42 -5.71 -9.88
C ARG A 85 -19.11 -6.93 -10.47
N PHE A 86 -18.70 -8.10 -10.03
CA PHE A 86 -19.35 -9.35 -10.36
C PHE A 86 -20.23 -9.78 -9.19
N PHE A 87 -21.36 -10.42 -9.48
CA PHE A 87 -22.32 -10.86 -8.47
C PHE A 87 -22.39 -12.37 -8.53
N TYR A 88 -22.14 -13.02 -7.39
CA TYR A 88 -22.17 -14.46 -7.27
C TYR A 88 -23.09 -14.89 -6.14
N SER A 89 -23.81 -15.98 -6.35
CA SER A 89 -24.56 -16.61 -5.27
C SER A 89 -23.61 -17.21 -4.23
N CYS A 90 -24.09 -17.42 -3.00
CA CYS A 90 -23.29 -18.05 -1.95
C CYS A 90 -22.82 -19.47 -2.34
N GLU A 91 -23.49 -20.15 -3.28
CA GLU A 91 -23.12 -21.49 -3.75
C GLU A 91 -21.97 -21.51 -4.78
N GLU A 92 -21.73 -20.36 -5.42
CA GLU A 92 -20.68 -20.14 -6.43
C GLU A 92 -19.42 -19.55 -5.83
N ILE A 93 -19.37 -19.52 -4.50
CA ILE A 93 -18.30 -18.94 -3.71
C ILE A 93 -17.70 -20.04 -2.86
N GLU A 94 -16.41 -20.26 -3.04
CA GLU A 94 -15.59 -21.05 -2.16
C GLU A 94 -14.87 -20.08 -1.22
N PRO A 95 -15.24 -20.00 0.07
CA PRO A 95 -14.50 -19.22 1.03
C PRO A 95 -13.08 -19.73 1.06
N LEU A 96 -12.13 -18.82 0.87
CA LEU A 96 -10.75 -19.11 1.21
C LEU A 96 -10.71 -18.96 2.72
N GLY A 97 -11.14 -20.01 3.42
CA GLY A 97 -11.21 -20.04 4.88
C GLY A 97 -9.97 -19.41 5.45
N GLU A 98 -10.15 -18.55 6.46
CA GLU A 98 -9.08 -17.83 7.14
C GLU A 98 -7.84 -18.73 7.32
N GLN A 99 -6.84 -18.55 6.47
CA GLN A 99 -5.47 -18.58 6.95
C GLN A 99 -5.36 -17.31 7.79
N ASP A 100 -5.88 -17.44 9.01
CA ASP A 100 -6.06 -16.45 10.06
C ASP A 100 -6.92 -15.24 9.63
N GLY A 101 -7.89 -14.83 10.46
CA GLY A 101 -8.35 -13.44 10.57
C GLY A 101 -7.23 -12.48 10.98
N ARG A 102 -6.00 -12.76 10.57
CA ARG A 102 -4.89 -11.83 10.59
C ARG A 102 -5.23 -10.77 9.55
N PRO A 103 -5.09 -9.48 9.87
CA PRO A 103 -5.03 -8.46 8.83
C PRO A 103 -4.06 -8.94 7.74
N ALA A 104 -4.36 -8.61 6.48
CA ALA A 104 -3.45 -8.85 5.36
C ALA A 104 -2.03 -8.46 5.81
N PRO A 105 -1.00 -9.28 5.51
CA PRO A 105 0.33 -9.09 6.07
C PRO A 105 0.73 -7.64 5.87
N ALA A 106 1.06 -6.98 6.98
CA ALA A 106 1.34 -5.55 7.02
C ALA A 106 2.31 -5.21 5.87
N ARG A 107 1.84 -4.38 4.92
CA ARG A 107 2.67 -4.00 3.78
C ARG A 107 3.46 -2.76 4.15
N VAL A 108 4.74 -2.77 3.84
CA VAL A 108 5.64 -1.65 4.05
C VAL A 108 6.23 -1.24 2.71
N LEU A 109 6.07 0.05 2.38
CA LEU A 109 6.69 0.63 1.19
C LEU A 109 8.14 1.02 1.51
N VAL A 110 9.07 0.63 0.66
CA VAL A 110 10.45 1.14 0.62
C VAL A 110 10.55 2.06 -0.60
N ALA A 111 10.70 3.35 -0.36
CA ALA A 111 10.75 4.37 -1.40
C ALA A 111 12.19 4.85 -1.61
N GLY A 112 12.82 4.43 -2.70
CA GLY A 112 14.11 4.95 -3.13
C GLY A 112 13.95 6.32 -3.77
N ILE A 113 14.55 7.33 -3.16
CA ILE A 113 14.52 8.73 -3.58
C ILE A 113 15.93 9.14 -4.02
N GLY A 114 16.00 10.02 -5.02
CA GLY A 114 17.27 10.59 -5.42
C GLY A 114 17.40 10.91 -6.90
N ASN A 115 18.31 11.82 -7.24
CA ASN A 115 18.69 12.10 -8.61
C ASN A 115 19.99 11.39 -8.99
N VAL A 116 19.89 10.31 -9.78
CA VAL A 116 21.05 9.55 -10.29
C VAL A 116 22.02 10.37 -11.14
N PHE A 117 21.59 11.55 -11.62
CA PHE A 117 22.44 12.49 -12.37
C PHE A 117 23.21 13.47 -11.47
N LEU A 118 23.08 13.36 -10.14
CA LEU A 118 23.73 14.23 -9.15
C LEU A 118 24.58 13.41 -8.16
N GLY A 119 25.32 12.42 -8.68
CA GLY A 119 26.28 11.62 -7.92
C GLY A 119 25.64 10.94 -6.71
N ASP A 120 26.10 11.32 -5.52
CA ASP A 120 25.63 10.75 -4.24
C ASP A 120 24.13 10.97 -3.97
N ASP A 121 23.48 11.95 -4.61
CA ASP A 121 22.02 12.10 -4.55
C ASP A 121 21.29 10.88 -5.14
N GLY A 122 21.96 10.07 -5.97
CA GLY A 122 21.42 8.80 -6.49
C GLY A 122 21.36 7.66 -5.47
N PHE A 123 21.80 7.85 -4.23
CA PHE A 123 21.96 6.78 -3.24
C PHE A 123 20.67 5.97 -3.01
N GLY A 124 19.53 6.63 -2.79
CA GLY A 124 18.28 5.93 -2.52
C GLY A 124 17.78 5.08 -3.68
N VAL A 125 18.03 5.53 -4.92
CA VAL A 125 17.76 4.77 -6.15
C VAL A 125 18.63 3.52 -6.23
N GLU A 126 19.93 3.65 -5.95
CA GLU A 126 20.85 2.50 -5.96
C GLU A 126 20.53 1.48 -4.87
N VAL A 127 20.11 1.92 -3.68
CA VAL A 127 19.61 1.00 -2.63
C VAL A 127 18.33 0.28 -3.07
N ALA A 128 17.37 0.99 -3.67
CA ALA A 128 16.14 0.38 -4.18
C ALA A 128 16.43 -0.68 -5.26
N ARG A 129 17.33 -0.39 -6.20
CA ARG A 129 17.79 -1.34 -7.22
C ARG A 129 18.49 -2.54 -6.60
N HIS A 130 19.36 -2.30 -5.62
CA HIS A 130 20.07 -3.37 -4.90
C HIS A 130 19.09 -4.30 -4.16
N LEU A 131 18.06 -3.76 -3.53
CA LEU A 131 17.01 -4.53 -2.87
C LEU A 131 16.14 -5.32 -3.87
N ALA A 132 15.79 -4.72 -5.02
CA ALA A 132 15.01 -5.39 -6.07
C ALA A 132 15.74 -6.58 -6.70
N GLY A 133 17.08 -6.57 -6.71
CA GLY A 133 17.91 -7.67 -7.20
C GLY A 133 18.07 -8.85 -6.23
N GLN A 134 17.46 -8.81 -5.04
CA GLN A 134 17.61 -9.82 -3.99
C GLN A 134 16.31 -10.57 -3.70
N ALA A 135 16.40 -11.67 -2.94
CA ALA A 135 15.22 -12.29 -2.37
C ALA A 135 14.47 -11.28 -1.49
N GLY A 136 13.20 -11.04 -1.82
CA GLY A 136 12.35 -10.09 -1.13
C GLY A 136 12.00 -10.51 0.30
N VAL A 137 11.66 -9.53 1.13
CA VAL A 137 11.05 -9.76 2.45
C VAL A 137 9.53 -9.81 2.25
N PRO A 138 8.81 -10.84 2.73
CA PRO A 138 7.34 -10.87 2.64
C PRO A 138 6.72 -9.61 3.26
N GLY A 139 5.83 -8.94 2.54
CA GLY A 139 5.21 -7.67 2.98
C GLY A 139 6.02 -6.41 2.62
N MET A 140 7.23 -6.54 2.06
CA MET A 140 8.02 -5.41 1.60
C MET A 140 7.76 -5.12 0.11
N GLU A 141 7.38 -3.89 -0.21
CA GLU A 141 7.28 -3.39 -1.58
C GLU A 141 8.38 -2.35 -1.82
N VAL A 142 9.28 -2.59 -2.77
CA VAL A 142 10.39 -1.67 -3.08
C VAL A 142 10.10 -0.95 -4.39
N VAL A 143 10.17 0.37 -4.38
CA VAL A 143 9.93 1.20 -5.57
C VAL A 143 11.01 2.27 -5.70
N ASP A 144 11.60 2.35 -6.88
CA ASP A 144 12.45 3.46 -7.31
C ASP A 144 11.55 4.63 -7.75
N PHE A 145 11.49 5.67 -6.93
CA PHE A 145 10.78 6.90 -7.26
C PHE A 145 11.70 7.93 -7.91
N GLY A 146 13.01 7.86 -7.69
CA GLY A 146 13.98 8.84 -8.17
C GLY A 146 13.55 10.26 -7.82
N ILE A 147 13.12 11.03 -8.84
CA ILE A 147 12.61 12.40 -8.70
C ILE A 147 11.08 12.57 -8.81
N ARG A 148 10.32 11.47 -8.74
CA ARG A 148 8.86 11.42 -9.00
C ARG A 148 8.01 11.66 -7.74
N GLY A 149 8.15 12.85 -7.14
CA GLY A 149 7.50 13.17 -5.85
C GLY A 149 5.97 13.06 -5.84
N MET A 150 5.32 13.33 -6.97
CA MET A 150 3.87 13.19 -7.11
C MET A 150 3.42 11.71 -7.08
N ASP A 151 4.15 10.84 -7.79
CA ASP A 151 3.84 9.42 -7.84
C ASP A 151 4.04 8.76 -6.47
N LEU A 152 5.05 9.24 -5.72
CA LEU A 152 5.24 8.87 -4.33
C LEU A 152 4.10 9.32 -3.44
N ALA A 153 3.62 10.56 -3.58
CA ALA A 153 2.48 11.06 -2.81
C ALA A 153 1.20 10.23 -3.04
N TYR A 154 0.95 9.81 -4.28
CA TYR A 154 -0.14 8.89 -4.60
C TYR A 154 0.10 7.46 -4.09
N ALA A 155 1.33 6.95 -4.19
CA ALA A 155 1.67 5.64 -3.64
C ALA A 155 1.41 5.58 -2.12
N LEU A 156 1.68 6.67 -1.39
CA LEU A 156 1.38 6.78 0.04
C LEU A 156 -0.13 6.74 0.37
N GLN A 157 -1.01 6.94 -0.63
CA GLN A 157 -2.46 6.75 -0.47
C GLN A 157 -2.89 5.28 -0.60
N ARG A 158 -1.96 4.33 -0.79
CA ARG A 158 -2.24 2.89 -0.78
C ARG A 158 -2.12 2.31 0.63
N ASP A 159 -2.70 1.13 0.83
CA ASP A 159 -2.78 0.50 2.14
C ASP A 159 -1.44 -0.09 2.57
N TYR A 160 -0.60 0.79 3.12
CA TYR A 160 0.66 0.46 3.75
C TYR A 160 0.57 0.73 5.25
N ALA A 161 1.03 -0.24 6.04
CA ALA A 161 1.18 -0.10 7.47
C ALA A 161 2.35 0.81 7.85
N GLY A 162 3.34 0.93 6.95
CA GLY A 162 4.47 1.83 7.12
C GLY A 162 5.18 2.17 5.82
N VAL A 163 6.07 3.17 5.89
CA VAL A 163 6.97 3.54 4.79
C VAL A 163 8.38 3.79 5.31
N VAL A 164 9.37 3.31 4.57
CA VAL A 164 10.79 3.62 4.74
C VAL A 164 11.25 4.40 3.51
N PHE A 165 11.56 5.68 3.68
CA PHE A 165 12.24 6.47 2.66
C PHE A 165 13.73 6.18 2.70
N VAL A 166 14.36 6.09 1.53
CA VAL A 166 15.82 5.97 1.41
C VAL A 166 16.32 7.13 0.56
N ASP A 167 17.23 7.93 1.10
CA ASP A 167 17.67 9.18 0.49
C ASP A 167 19.13 9.50 0.85
N ALA A 168 19.76 10.44 0.13
CA ALA A 168 20.99 11.08 0.54
C ALA A 168 20.69 12.47 1.10
N ALA A 169 21.25 12.80 2.27
CA ALA A 169 21.01 14.10 2.88
C ALA A 169 22.25 14.60 3.63
N PRO A 170 22.70 15.85 3.41
CA PRO A 170 23.79 16.42 4.17
C PRO A 170 23.34 16.71 5.61
N ARG A 171 24.04 16.12 6.57
CA ARG A 171 23.76 16.26 8.00
C ARG A 171 24.99 16.69 8.79
N GLY A 172 26.12 16.92 8.12
CA GLY A 172 27.37 17.35 8.74
C GLY A 172 28.12 16.20 9.42
N LEU A 173 27.82 14.96 9.02
CA LEU A 173 28.54 13.76 9.45
C LEU A 173 29.66 13.44 8.44
N ALA A 174 30.40 12.35 8.69
CA ALA A 174 31.37 11.87 7.72
C ALA A 174 30.64 11.27 6.49
N PRO A 175 31.12 11.47 5.26
CA PRO A 175 30.52 10.86 4.07
C PRO A 175 30.36 9.33 4.21
N GLY A 176 29.22 8.81 3.75
CA GLY A 176 28.84 7.40 3.94
C GLY A 176 28.16 7.11 5.28
N THR A 177 28.10 8.07 6.22
CA THR A 177 27.42 7.80 7.50
C THR A 177 25.92 7.57 7.26
N LEU A 178 25.43 6.40 7.66
CA LEU A 178 24.00 6.08 7.63
C LEU A 178 23.32 6.59 8.91
N THR A 179 22.14 7.18 8.75
CA THR A 179 21.29 7.62 9.85
C THR A 179 19.86 7.21 9.61
N VAL A 180 19.13 6.88 10.68
CA VAL A 180 17.69 6.65 10.65
C VAL A 180 16.99 7.82 11.33
N LEU A 181 15.95 8.33 10.70
CA LEU A 181 15.14 9.42 11.22
C LEU A 181 13.68 9.00 11.38
N ASP A 182 13.10 9.53 12.45
CA ASP A 182 11.67 9.59 12.68
C ASP A 182 11.23 11.01 12.32
N PRO A 183 10.61 11.24 11.14
CA PRO A 183 10.17 12.58 10.79
C PRO A 183 9.03 12.97 11.72
N GLU A 184 9.10 14.19 12.26
CA GLU A 184 7.95 14.81 12.89
C GLU A 184 6.87 15.01 11.82
N LEU A 185 5.78 14.25 11.95
CA LEU A 185 4.66 14.39 11.04
C LEU A 185 3.97 15.73 11.30
N PRO A 186 3.66 16.51 10.25
CA PRO A 186 3.02 17.80 10.41
C PRO A 186 1.63 17.65 11.08
N ASP A 187 1.48 18.24 12.26
CA ASP A 187 0.21 18.38 12.96
C ASP A 187 -0.63 19.48 12.32
N GLY A 188 -1.87 19.15 11.95
CA GLY A 188 -2.89 20.13 11.59
C GLY A 188 -2.63 20.96 10.31
N ALA A 189 -3.68 21.63 9.87
CA ALA A 189 -3.80 22.28 8.57
C ALA A 189 -3.08 23.65 8.48
N GLU A 190 -1.79 23.72 8.82
CA GLU A 190 -1.01 24.95 8.67
C GLU A 190 0.29 24.73 7.90
N ALA A 191 0.21 24.91 6.59
CA ALA A 191 1.18 25.69 5.81
C ALA A 191 0.68 25.79 4.35
N GLN A 192 -0.01 26.88 4.03
CA GLN A 192 -0.02 27.42 2.68
C GLN A 192 1.40 27.88 2.34
N ALA A 193 2.25 26.95 1.92
CA ALA A 193 3.43 27.26 1.14
C ALA A 193 3.21 26.57 -0.21
N SER A 194 3.31 27.36 -1.27
CA SER A 194 3.21 26.95 -2.67
C SER A 194 3.74 25.53 -2.88
N VAL A 195 2.85 24.63 -3.34
CA VAL A 195 3.20 23.28 -3.76
C VAL A 195 4.07 23.42 -5.02
N GLU A 196 5.35 23.68 -4.83
CA GLU A 196 6.34 23.49 -5.88
C GLU A 196 6.52 21.98 -6.01
N THR A 197 5.83 21.43 -7.01
CA THR A 197 5.73 19.99 -7.36
C THR A 197 7.05 19.36 -7.81
N HIS A 198 8.20 19.95 -7.48
CA HIS A 198 9.51 19.57 -8.03
C HIS A 198 10.60 19.34 -6.97
N GLY A 199 10.27 19.30 -5.67
CA GLY A 199 11.22 18.97 -4.61
C GLY A 199 11.01 17.56 -4.06
N MET A 200 12.04 16.70 -4.13
CA MET A 200 12.05 15.33 -3.57
C MET A 200 12.32 15.24 -2.07
N ASP A 201 12.22 16.34 -1.34
CA ASP A 201 12.34 16.32 0.11
C ASP A 201 11.23 15.42 0.71
N PRO A 202 11.57 14.32 1.39
CA PRO A 202 10.59 13.39 1.97
C PRO A 202 9.57 14.09 2.86
N VAL A 203 9.96 15.16 3.58
CA VAL A 203 9.06 15.94 4.43
C VAL A 203 8.00 16.67 3.62
N ARG A 204 8.36 17.20 2.44
CA ARG A 204 7.41 17.86 1.53
C ARG A 204 6.44 16.86 0.92
N VAL A 205 6.92 15.68 0.55
CA VAL A 205 6.06 14.61 0.02
C VAL A 205 5.08 14.12 1.08
N LEU A 206 5.52 13.96 2.32
CA LEU A 206 4.66 13.62 3.45
C LEU A 206 3.57 14.67 3.68
N ARG A 207 3.91 15.96 3.60
CA ARG A 207 2.93 17.06 3.67
C ARG A 207 1.87 16.97 2.59
N LEU A 208 2.27 16.75 1.34
CA LEU A 208 1.35 16.60 0.21
C LEU A 208 0.46 15.36 0.37
N ALA A 209 1.05 14.21 0.71
CA ALA A 209 0.29 12.97 0.92
C ALA A 209 -0.74 13.11 2.06
N ARG A 210 -0.42 13.85 3.13
CA ARG A 210 -1.39 14.17 4.18
C ARG A 210 -2.54 15.03 3.70
N GLN A 211 -2.28 16.00 2.83
CA GLN A 211 -3.34 16.83 2.22
C GLN A 211 -4.25 16.03 1.30
N LEU A 212 -3.73 14.98 0.65
CA LEU A 212 -4.50 14.11 -0.24
C LEU A 212 -5.39 13.11 0.51
N GLY A 213 -5.08 12.79 1.77
CA GLY A 213 -5.99 12.01 2.62
C GLY A 213 -5.29 11.35 3.79
N ARG A 214 -4.41 10.38 3.52
CA ARG A 214 -3.81 9.53 4.55
C ARG A 214 -2.29 9.43 4.44
N LEU A 215 -1.68 9.08 5.57
CA LEU A 215 -0.29 8.70 5.67
C LEU A 215 -0.18 7.36 6.39
N PRO A 216 0.81 6.52 6.05
CA PRO A 216 1.12 5.35 6.85
C PRO A 216 1.39 5.74 8.31
N ALA A 217 0.93 4.91 9.25
CA ALA A 217 1.07 5.18 10.69
C ALA A 217 2.53 5.20 11.14
N ARG A 218 3.42 4.52 10.41
CA ARG A 218 4.84 4.42 10.70
C ARG A 218 5.64 4.98 9.53
N VAL A 219 6.51 5.93 9.81
CA VAL A 219 7.40 6.54 8.82
C VAL A 219 8.82 6.51 9.35
N ARG A 220 9.76 6.02 8.54
CA ARG A 220 11.21 6.09 8.78
C ARG A 220 11.91 6.67 7.56
N ILE A 221 13.03 7.32 7.77
CA ILE A 221 13.92 7.77 6.69
C ILE A 221 15.32 7.22 6.96
N VAL A 222 15.86 6.45 6.03
CA VAL A 222 17.25 6.02 6.02
C VAL A 222 18.02 6.98 5.13
N CYS A 223 18.88 7.80 5.74
CA CYS A 223 19.69 8.79 5.05
C CYS A 223 21.16 8.37 5.02
N CYS A 224 21.83 8.53 3.88
CA CYS A 224 23.28 8.51 3.80
C CYS A 224 23.85 9.93 3.70
N GLU A 225 24.91 10.22 4.45
CA GLU A 225 25.68 11.46 4.28
C GLU A 225 26.41 11.43 2.92
N PRO A 226 26.17 12.41 2.02
CA PRO A 226 26.87 12.49 0.76
C PRO A 226 28.32 12.98 0.96
N ALA A 227 29.20 12.63 0.03
CA ALA A 227 30.50 13.27 -0.09
C ALA A 227 30.37 14.58 -0.87
N SER A 228 31.08 15.62 -0.44
CA SER A 228 31.22 16.86 -1.22
C SER A 228 32.21 16.64 -2.36
N VAL A 229 31.78 16.05 -3.48
CA VAL A 229 32.66 15.83 -4.63
C VAL A 229 32.02 16.38 -5.89
N GLU A 230 32.59 17.46 -6.43
CA GLU A 230 32.21 18.06 -7.70
C GLU A 230 32.67 17.22 -8.92
N GLU A 231 33.46 16.17 -8.68
CA GLU A 231 34.34 15.61 -9.71
C GLU A 231 33.71 14.49 -10.56
N GLU A 232 32.67 13.77 -10.08
CA GLU A 232 31.98 12.71 -10.86
C GLU A 232 30.45 12.71 -10.65
N PRO A 233 29.71 13.61 -11.32
CA PRO A 233 28.28 13.82 -11.07
C PRO A 233 27.36 12.65 -11.49
N PHE A 234 27.89 11.55 -12.02
CA PHE A 234 27.10 10.43 -12.54
C PHE A 234 27.25 9.13 -11.76
N GLU A 235 28.12 9.10 -10.75
CA GLU A 235 28.37 7.91 -9.96
C GLU A 235 28.41 8.22 -8.46
N LEU A 236 28.03 7.24 -7.64
CA LEU A 236 28.20 7.33 -6.19
C LEU A 236 29.69 7.40 -5.85
N SER A 237 30.06 8.33 -4.97
CA SER A 237 31.38 8.39 -4.38
C SER A 237 31.72 7.07 -3.67
N ALA A 238 33.00 6.73 -3.60
CA ALA A 238 33.45 5.50 -2.94
C ALA A 238 32.88 5.30 -1.52
N PRO A 239 32.86 6.30 -0.60
CA PRO A 239 32.30 6.11 0.73
C PRO A 239 30.79 5.86 0.71
N VAL A 240 30.02 6.52 -0.16
CA VAL A 240 28.56 6.32 -0.25
C VAL A 240 28.21 4.99 -0.92
N ARG A 241 28.92 4.63 -1.99
CA ARG A 241 28.75 3.35 -2.69
C ARG A 241 28.99 2.14 -1.79
N ALA A 242 29.98 2.23 -0.90
CA ALA A 242 30.29 1.16 0.04
C ALA A 242 29.11 0.84 0.99
N MET A 243 28.21 1.80 1.19
CA MET A 243 27.13 1.71 2.17
C MET A 243 25.81 1.19 1.59
N VAL A 244 25.71 1.00 0.28
CA VAL A 244 24.49 0.49 -0.38
C VAL A 244 24.03 -0.84 0.22
N GLY A 245 24.96 -1.77 0.41
CA GLY A 245 24.65 -3.09 1.00
C GLY A 245 24.25 -2.99 2.48
N GLU A 246 24.91 -2.13 3.25
CA GLU A 246 24.60 -1.93 4.67
C GLU A 246 23.24 -1.25 4.85
N ALA A 247 22.94 -0.23 4.04
CA ALA A 247 21.63 0.42 4.02
C ALA A 247 20.52 -0.55 3.62
N ALA A 248 20.74 -1.42 2.64
CA ALA A 248 19.78 -2.47 2.28
C ALA A 248 19.49 -3.43 3.46
N GLY A 249 20.51 -3.80 4.24
CA GLY A 249 20.35 -4.59 5.46
C GLY A 249 19.56 -3.86 6.55
N LEU A 250 19.85 -2.57 6.74
CA LEU A 250 19.15 -1.69 7.68
C LEU A 250 17.68 -1.53 7.30
N VAL A 251 17.38 -1.25 6.03
CA VAL A 251 16.01 -1.15 5.50
C VAL A 251 15.23 -2.43 5.74
N LYS A 252 15.81 -3.60 5.43
CA LYS A 252 15.16 -4.90 5.71
C LYS A 252 14.83 -5.07 7.19
N SER A 253 15.75 -4.68 8.07
CA SER A 253 15.56 -4.78 9.53
C SER A 253 14.40 -3.88 9.99
N LEU A 254 14.36 -2.63 9.53
CA LEU A 254 13.27 -1.68 9.84
C LEU A 254 11.92 -2.16 9.30
N VAL A 255 11.89 -2.72 8.08
CA VAL A 255 10.67 -3.29 7.50
C VAL A 255 10.17 -4.47 8.35
N MET A 256 11.05 -5.40 8.73
CA MET A 256 10.67 -6.53 9.58
C MET A 256 10.14 -6.08 10.94
N GLU A 257 10.74 -5.04 11.54
CA GLU A 257 10.27 -4.41 12.77
C GLU A 257 8.86 -3.83 12.58
N MET A 258 8.65 -2.98 11.57
CA MET A 258 7.34 -2.40 11.28
C MET A 258 6.24 -3.47 11.07
N ILE A 259 6.57 -4.55 10.35
CA ILE A 259 5.63 -5.65 10.12
C ILE A 259 5.29 -6.36 11.43
N ALA A 260 6.28 -6.63 12.28
CA ALA A 260 6.08 -7.27 13.56
C ALA A 260 5.22 -6.41 14.50
N GLU A 261 5.48 -5.11 14.54
CA GLU A 261 4.73 -4.16 15.37
C GLU A 261 3.30 -3.90 14.86
N SER A 262 3.06 -4.05 13.56
CA SER A 262 1.71 -4.01 12.98
C SER A 262 0.92 -5.30 13.21
N ALA A 263 1.59 -6.41 13.51
CA ALA A 263 0.94 -7.68 13.88
C ALA A 263 0.53 -7.73 15.36
N THR A 264 1.04 -6.84 16.21
CA THR A 264 0.57 -6.66 17.59
C THR A 264 -0.65 -5.72 17.61
N PRO A 265 -1.82 -6.15 18.13
CA PRO A 265 -2.98 -5.28 18.25
C PRO A 265 -2.64 -4.06 19.11
N ASP A 266 -2.88 -2.86 18.58
CA ASP A 266 -2.64 -1.62 19.30
C ASP A 266 -3.51 -1.56 20.56
N ALA A 267 -2.89 -1.43 21.73
CA ALA A 267 -3.57 -1.28 23.02
C ALA A 267 -4.10 0.15 23.23
N ARG A 268 -4.33 0.91 22.16
CA ARG A 268 -4.74 2.32 22.20
C ARG A 268 -5.99 2.60 21.38
N ASP A 269 -7.09 1.96 21.74
CA ASP A 269 -8.38 2.66 21.72
C ASP A 269 -9.40 1.96 22.64
N PRO A 270 -9.69 2.46 23.85
CA PRO A 270 -10.87 2.02 24.56
C PRO A 270 -12.08 2.53 23.77
N ALA A 271 -12.80 1.61 23.13
CA ALA A 271 -14.06 1.90 22.45
C ALA A 271 -14.94 2.82 23.33
N PRO A 272 -15.51 3.91 22.77
CA PRO A 272 -16.32 4.82 23.55
C PRO A 272 -17.52 4.07 24.12
N THR A 273 -17.57 3.97 25.44
CA THR A 273 -18.71 3.38 26.15
C THR A 273 -19.85 4.39 26.10
N VAL A 274 -20.80 4.17 25.21
CA VAL A 274 -22.09 4.89 25.25
C VAL A 274 -22.89 4.31 26.41
N ARG A 275 -23.16 5.14 27.42
CA ARG A 275 -24.15 4.87 28.46
C ARG A 275 -25.53 5.32 28.01
#